data_AF-A0A4Q1KNY8-F1
#
_entry.id   AF-A0A4Q1KNY8-F1
#
_cell.length_a   1.000
_cell.length_b   1.000
_cell.length_c   1.000
_cell.angle_alpha   90.00
_cell.angle_beta   90.00
_cell.angle_gamma   90.00
#
_symmetry.space_group_name_H-M   'P 1'
#
loop_
_entity.id
_entity.type
_entity.pdbx_description
1 polymer ?
#
loop_
_entity_poly.entity_id
_entity_poly.type
_entity_poly.pdbx_seq_one_letter_code
_entity_poly.pdbx_strand_id
1 'polypeptide(L)'
;MTEELDLLKKAWKKDPHVYEQVTENQIYQMIHKRSSSIVKWILMISIAELIFWAGISFFTVDDNYLETLEMYHIDTLFKVLSVINYIIIFIFIYMFYKNFKTISTTDTVKKLMRSIIKTRKTVQYYIWYNLAMFAVIFIIVVISQINYDPNINSVLENAKDKNPQAFWIVIGLTYFVLFAVTLGLFWLFYRLVYGFLMKRLLKNYEELKKMDF
;
A
#
# COMPACT_ATOMS: atom_id res chain seq x y z
N MET A 1 -6.98 63.96 -1.87
CA MET A 1 -7.43 62.94 -2.84
C MET A 1 -6.32 62.52 -3.82
N THR A 2 -5.38 63.40 -4.17
CA THR A 2 -4.22 63.08 -5.02
C THR A 2 -3.09 62.36 -4.27
N GLU A 3 -2.85 62.68 -2.99
CA GLU A 3 -1.76 62.08 -2.21
C GLU A 3 -1.96 60.60 -1.88
N GLU A 4 -3.18 60.16 -1.58
CA GLU A 4 -3.49 58.74 -1.32
C GLU A 4 -3.29 57.88 -2.57
N LEU A 5 -3.61 58.43 -3.75
CA LEU A 5 -3.43 57.75 -5.02
C LEU A 5 -1.94 57.59 -5.37
N ASP A 6 -1.11 58.59 -5.07
CA ASP A 6 0.34 58.52 -5.27
C ASP A 6 1.01 57.58 -4.27
N LEU A 7 0.53 57.51 -3.03
CA LEU A 7 0.96 56.50 -2.05
C LEU A 7 0.63 55.08 -2.52
N LEU A 8 -0.58 54.85 -3.03
CA LEU A 8 -0.98 53.56 -3.59
C LEU A 8 -0.16 53.19 -4.84
N LYS A 9 0.12 54.15 -5.73
CA LYS A 9 0.92 53.94 -6.93
C LYS A 9 2.39 53.64 -6.62
N LYS A 10 2.91 54.25 -5.56
CA LYS A 10 4.27 54.02 -5.04
C LYS A 10 4.38 52.70 -4.29
N ALA A 11 3.33 52.28 -3.57
CA ALA A 11 3.21 50.95 -2.97
C ALA A 11 3.08 49.86 -4.02
N TRP A 12 2.28 50.06 -5.07
CA TRP A 12 2.12 49.14 -6.19
C TRP A 12 3.40 48.99 -7.03
N LYS A 13 4.16 50.07 -7.26
CA LYS A 13 5.51 50.00 -7.86
C LYS A 13 6.55 49.40 -6.93
N LYS A 14 6.34 49.45 -5.61
CA LYS A 14 7.23 48.86 -4.61
C LYS A 14 6.94 47.39 -4.37
N ASP A 15 5.76 46.90 -4.73
CA ASP A 15 5.40 45.51 -4.54
C ASP A 15 6.23 44.67 -5.50
N PRO A 16 7.30 44.01 -5.00
CA PRO A 16 7.99 43.03 -5.77
C PRO A 16 7.15 41.77 -5.59
N HIS A 17 5.96 41.75 -6.19
CA HIS A 17 5.45 40.50 -6.77
C HIS A 17 6.34 40.11 -7.96
N VAL A 18 7.66 40.22 -7.78
CA VAL A 18 8.66 39.32 -8.32
C VAL A 18 8.31 37.98 -7.69
N TYR A 19 7.30 37.31 -8.24
CA TYR A 19 7.46 35.88 -8.38
C TYR A 19 8.86 35.72 -8.97
N GLU A 20 9.81 35.22 -8.17
CA GLU A 20 11.09 34.77 -8.72
C GLU A 20 10.70 33.94 -9.93
N GLN A 21 11.09 34.40 -11.12
CA GLN A 21 10.86 33.65 -12.34
C GLN A 21 11.68 32.38 -12.19
N VAL A 22 11.02 31.38 -11.64
CA VAL A 22 11.62 30.11 -11.28
C VAL A 22 12.20 29.56 -12.56
N THR A 23 13.52 29.51 -12.66
CA THR A 23 14.18 29.06 -13.88
C THR A 23 13.81 27.59 -14.08
N GLU A 24 13.70 27.10 -15.32
CA GLU A 24 13.38 25.69 -15.61
C GLU A 24 14.26 24.71 -14.81
N ASN A 25 15.53 25.07 -14.59
CA ASN A 25 16.47 24.29 -13.79
C ASN A 25 16.09 24.24 -12.29
N GLN A 26 15.56 25.33 -11.72
CA GLN A 26 15.04 25.36 -10.35
C GLN A 26 13.73 24.56 -10.23
N ILE A 27 12.84 24.64 -11.23
CA ILE A 27 11.62 23.82 -11.29
C ILE A 27 11.99 22.33 -11.34
N TYR A 28 12.96 21.96 -12.19
CA TYR A 28 13.49 20.61 -12.26
C TYR A 28 14.00 20.12 -10.91
N GLN A 29 14.85 20.89 -10.23
CA GLN A 29 15.39 20.52 -8.92
C GLN A 29 14.29 20.32 -7.85
N MET A 30 13.25 21.16 -7.87
CA MET A 30 12.12 21.01 -6.97
C MET A 30 11.32 19.74 -7.23
N ILE A 31 11.01 19.44 -8.50
CA ILE A 31 10.26 18.22 -8.87
C ILE A 31 11.09 16.96 -8.59
N HIS A 32 12.40 17.02 -8.84
CA HIS A 32 13.33 15.94 -8.50
C HIS A 32 13.30 15.63 -7.00
N LYS A 33 13.45 16.65 -6.14
CA LYS A 33 13.36 16.51 -4.67
C LYS A 33 12.00 15.97 -4.22
N ARG A 34 10.90 16.49 -4.77
CA ARG A 34 9.53 16.01 -4.46
C ARG A 34 9.33 14.55 -4.85
N SER A 35 9.78 14.16 -6.04
CA SER A 35 9.65 12.78 -6.54
C SER A 35 10.47 11.82 -5.69
N SER A 36 11.72 12.17 -5.37
CA SER A 36 12.57 11.39 -4.46
C SER A 36 11.93 11.23 -3.06
N SER A 37 11.35 12.30 -2.51
CA SER A 37 10.64 12.26 -1.23
C SER A 37 9.43 11.32 -1.26
N ILE A 38 8.63 11.33 -2.33
CA ILE A 38 7.49 10.41 -2.47
C ILE A 38 7.96 8.96 -2.50
N VAL A 39 9.04 8.66 -3.22
CA VAL A 39 9.60 7.29 -3.26
C VAL A 39 10.21 6.89 -1.91
N LYS A 40 10.81 7.84 -1.18
CA LYS A 40 11.25 7.63 0.20
C LYS A 40 10.08 7.29 1.14
N TRP A 41 8.95 7.98 0.99
CA TRP A 41 7.73 7.68 1.75
C TRP A 41 7.18 6.29 1.43
N ILE A 42 7.16 5.91 0.15
CA ILE A 42 6.75 4.55 -0.26
C ILE A 42 7.63 3.49 0.42
N LEU A 43 8.97 3.68 0.39
CA LEU A 43 9.89 2.78 1.06
C LEU A 43 9.64 2.70 2.57
N MET A 44 9.43 3.85 3.21
CA MET A 44 9.18 3.92 4.66
C MET A 44 7.88 3.23 5.06
N ILE A 45 6.81 3.40 4.27
CA ILE A 45 5.53 2.70 4.47
C ILE A 45 5.71 1.19 4.33
N SER A 46 6.41 0.70 3.29
CA SER A 46 6.63 -0.73 3.11
C SER A 46 7.49 -1.36 4.22
N ILE A 47 8.44 -0.62 4.78
CA ILE A 47 9.19 -1.08 5.97
C ILE A 47 8.29 -1.09 7.21
N ALA A 48 7.46 -0.06 7.39
CA ALA A 48 6.52 0.03 8.49
C ALA A 48 5.49 -1.10 8.45
N GLU A 49 4.99 -1.48 7.27
CA GLU A 49 4.08 -2.62 7.09
C GLU A 49 4.74 -3.93 7.53
N LEU A 50 6.00 -4.17 7.17
CA LEU A 50 6.74 -5.37 7.61
C LEU A 50 6.87 -5.41 9.13
N ILE A 51 7.28 -4.30 9.74
CA ILE A 51 7.41 -4.19 11.20
C ILE A 51 6.06 -4.37 11.89
N PHE A 52 4.99 -3.81 11.31
CA PHE A 52 3.64 -3.92 11.83
C PHE A 52 3.15 -5.38 11.82
N TRP A 53 3.31 -6.09 10.70
CA TRP A 53 2.95 -7.50 10.60
C TRP A 53 3.82 -8.40 11.49
N ALA A 54 5.14 -8.16 11.53
CA ALA A 54 6.05 -8.88 12.41
C ALA A 54 5.72 -8.63 13.89
N GLY A 55 5.37 -7.40 14.25
CA GLY A 55 4.94 -7.01 15.59
C GLY A 55 3.65 -7.72 15.99
N ILE A 56 2.62 -7.68 15.13
CA ILE A 56 1.38 -8.44 15.37
C ILE A 56 1.72 -9.91 15.59
N SER A 57 2.49 -10.52 14.67
CA SER A 57 2.88 -11.92 14.78
C SER A 57 3.56 -12.23 16.11
N PHE A 58 4.44 -11.35 16.60
CA PHE A 58 5.14 -11.54 17.87
C PHE A 58 4.17 -11.49 19.07
N PHE A 59 3.17 -10.60 19.05
CA PHE A 59 2.18 -10.50 20.12
C PHE A 59 1.09 -11.58 20.06
N THR A 60 0.79 -12.12 18.87
CA THR A 60 -0.25 -13.14 18.70
C THR A 60 0.24 -14.58 18.82
N VAL A 61 1.57 -14.82 18.78
CA VAL A 61 2.13 -16.15 19.04
C VAL A 61 2.09 -16.39 20.55
N ASP A 62 0.98 -16.94 21.01
CA ASP A 62 0.79 -17.48 22.36
C ASP A 62 0.68 -19.01 22.28
N ASP A 63 0.89 -19.72 23.38
CA ASP A 63 0.90 -21.20 23.43
C ASP A 63 -0.43 -21.77 22.87
N ASN A 64 -1.56 -21.12 23.15
CA ASN A 64 -2.88 -21.48 22.61
C ASN A 64 -2.95 -21.39 21.07
N TYR A 65 -2.28 -20.41 20.45
CA TYR A 65 -2.27 -20.22 18.99
C TYR A 65 -1.40 -21.27 18.29
N LEU A 66 -0.28 -21.64 18.92
CA LEU A 66 0.56 -22.74 18.45
C LEU A 66 -0.17 -24.08 18.56
N GLU A 67 -0.90 -24.30 19.65
CA GLU A 67 -1.69 -25.52 19.88
C GLU A 67 -2.87 -25.62 18.89
N THR A 68 -3.53 -24.50 18.54
CA THR A 68 -4.58 -24.51 17.48
C THR A 68 -3.99 -24.80 16.10
N LEU A 69 -2.81 -24.26 15.78
CA LEU A 69 -2.15 -24.50 14.50
C LEU A 69 -1.66 -25.95 14.35
N GLU A 70 -1.15 -26.55 15.42
CA GLU A 70 -0.80 -27.98 15.47
C GLU A 70 -2.05 -28.85 15.36
N MET A 71 -3.13 -28.51 16.06
CA MET A 71 -4.41 -29.22 15.98
C MET A 71 -4.98 -29.21 14.56
N TYR A 72 -4.77 -28.14 13.80
CA TYR A 72 -5.21 -28.01 12.41
C TYR A 72 -4.28 -28.63 11.37
N HIS A 73 -3.13 -29.22 11.75
CA HIS A 73 -2.12 -29.80 10.83
C HIS A 73 -1.64 -28.83 9.73
N ILE A 74 -1.84 -27.53 9.94
CA ILE A 74 -1.55 -26.48 8.96
C ILE A 74 -0.36 -25.64 9.42
N ASP A 75 0.19 -25.92 10.60
CA ASP A 75 1.37 -25.26 11.16
C ASP A 75 2.52 -25.19 10.14
N THR A 76 2.82 -26.30 9.47
CA THR A 76 3.95 -26.42 8.55
C THR A 76 3.68 -25.66 7.25
N LEU A 77 2.48 -25.81 6.68
CA LEU A 77 2.06 -25.08 5.48
C LEU A 77 2.01 -23.57 5.72
N PHE A 78 1.45 -23.15 6.86
CA PHE A 78 1.33 -21.75 7.25
C PHE A 78 2.68 -21.12 7.53
N LYS A 79 3.59 -21.81 8.24
CA LYS A 79 4.97 -21.37 8.46
C LYS A 79 5.71 -21.19 7.13
N VAL A 80 5.67 -22.18 6.24
CA VAL A 80 6.33 -22.10 4.92
C VAL A 80 5.77 -20.95 4.09
N LEU A 81 4.45 -20.80 4.01
CA LEU A 81 3.79 -19.73 3.25
C LEU A 81 4.13 -18.34 3.83
N SER A 82 4.21 -18.22 5.15
CA SER A 82 4.61 -16.99 5.84
C SER A 82 6.07 -16.62 5.54
N VAL A 83 6.99 -17.59 5.58
CA VAL A 83 8.41 -17.38 5.24
C VAL A 83 8.55 -16.92 3.79
N ILE A 84 7.87 -17.58 2.85
CA ILE A 84 7.87 -17.19 1.43
C ILE A 84 7.33 -15.76 1.26
N ASN A 85 6.24 -15.42 1.96
CA ASN A 85 5.66 -14.07 1.92
C ASN A 85 6.67 -13.02 2.39
N TYR A 86 7.35 -13.24 3.51
CA TYR A 86 8.37 -12.32 4.02
C TYR A 86 9.55 -12.16 3.05
N ILE A 87 10.02 -13.24 2.42
CA ILE A 87 11.06 -13.17 1.38
C ILE A 87 10.61 -12.28 0.23
N ILE A 88 9.37 -12.45 -0.25
CA ILE A 88 8.85 -11.66 -1.38
C ILE A 88 8.71 -10.19 -0.99
N ILE A 89 8.19 -9.88 0.20
CA ILE A 89 8.14 -8.49 0.71
C ILE A 89 9.54 -7.89 0.76
N PHE A 90 10.55 -8.63 1.24
CA PHE A 90 11.92 -8.17 1.30
C PHE A 90 12.49 -7.83 -0.10
N ILE A 91 12.18 -8.63 -1.12
CA ILE A 91 12.52 -8.35 -2.52
C ILE A 91 11.88 -7.03 -2.99
N PHE A 92 10.62 -6.78 -2.63
CA PHE A 92 9.95 -5.51 -2.96
C PHE A 92 10.61 -4.32 -2.25
N ILE A 93 10.99 -4.45 -0.98
CA ILE A 93 11.73 -3.41 -0.24
C ILE A 93 13.05 -3.10 -0.95
N TYR A 94 13.82 -4.12 -1.34
CA TYR A 94 15.05 -3.93 -2.09
C TYR A 94 14.80 -3.21 -3.44
N MET A 95 13.74 -3.57 -4.14
CA MET A 95 13.37 -2.91 -5.39
C MET A 95 12.96 -1.44 -5.18
N PHE A 96 12.24 -1.12 -4.09
CA PHE A 96 11.94 0.26 -3.71
C PHE A 96 13.19 1.05 -3.36
N TYR A 97 14.12 0.46 -2.62
CA TYR A 97 15.41 1.07 -2.30
C TYR A 97 16.23 1.36 -3.57
N LYS A 98 16.28 0.41 -4.51
CA LYS A 98 16.94 0.60 -5.82
C LYS A 98 16.29 1.73 -6.61
N ASN A 99 14.96 1.80 -6.65
CA ASN A 99 14.24 2.87 -7.32
C ASN A 99 14.50 4.24 -6.64
N PHE A 100 14.53 4.29 -5.31
CA PHE A 100 14.88 5.48 -4.54
C PHE A 100 16.31 5.97 -4.88
N LYS A 101 17.31 5.08 -4.80
CA LYS A 101 18.70 5.42 -5.11
C LYS A 101 18.85 5.90 -6.54
N THR A 102 18.20 5.23 -7.50
CA THR A 102 18.21 5.62 -8.92
C THR A 102 17.63 7.01 -9.10
N ILE A 103 16.49 7.32 -8.47
CA ILE A 103 15.87 8.65 -8.55
C ILE A 103 16.76 9.70 -7.89
N SER A 104 17.39 9.40 -6.76
CA SER A 104 18.21 10.36 -6.02
C SER A 104 19.52 10.73 -6.73
N THR A 105 20.07 9.87 -7.59
CA THR A 105 21.37 10.06 -8.25
C THR A 105 21.25 10.35 -9.75
N THR A 106 20.04 10.64 -10.24
CA THR A 106 19.80 10.86 -11.67
C THR A 106 19.78 12.35 -12.00
N ASP A 107 20.72 12.77 -12.85
CA ASP A 107 20.81 14.18 -13.25
C ASP A 107 19.95 14.54 -14.47
N THR A 108 19.38 13.55 -15.18
CA THR A 108 18.64 13.80 -16.43
C THR A 108 17.12 13.59 -16.33
N VAL A 109 16.36 14.55 -16.88
CA VAL A 109 14.89 14.58 -16.92
C VAL A 109 14.29 13.27 -17.45
N LYS A 110 14.81 12.77 -18.58
CA LYS A 110 14.32 11.51 -19.21
C LYS A 110 14.51 10.28 -18.31
N LYS A 111 15.61 10.19 -17.57
CA LYS A 111 15.83 9.09 -16.62
C LYS A 111 14.96 9.23 -15.38
N LEU A 112 14.72 10.44 -14.89
CA LEU A 112 13.81 10.71 -13.78
C LEU A 112 12.37 10.28 -14.13
N MET A 113 11.89 10.70 -15.31
CA MET A 113 10.59 10.29 -15.86
C MET A 113 10.44 8.77 -15.98
N ARG A 114 11.45 8.08 -16.54
CA ARG A 114 11.44 6.60 -16.62
C ARG A 114 11.40 5.95 -15.24
N SER A 115 12.15 6.49 -14.28
CA SER A 115 12.19 5.98 -12.91
C SER A 115 10.87 6.20 -12.18
N ILE A 116 10.16 7.31 -12.43
CA ILE A 116 8.81 7.57 -11.91
C ILE A 116 7.82 6.52 -12.41
N ILE A 117 7.80 6.24 -13.73
CA ILE A 117 6.93 5.22 -14.32
C ILE A 117 7.27 3.83 -13.77
N LYS A 118 8.55 3.49 -13.66
CA LYS A 118 8.99 2.20 -13.13
C LYS A 118 8.57 2.02 -11.67
N THR A 119 8.77 3.05 -10.85
CA THR A 119 8.35 3.04 -9.44
C THR A 119 6.85 2.85 -9.32
N ARG A 120 6.06 3.53 -10.15
CA ARG A 120 4.60 3.35 -10.22
C ARG A 120 4.20 1.90 -10.44
N LYS A 121 4.79 1.25 -11.45
CA LYS A 121 4.52 -0.15 -11.75
C LYS A 121 4.94 -1.06 -10.60
N THR A 122 6.12 -0.82 -10.02
CA THR A 122 6.61 -1.57 -8.85
C THR A 122 5.63 -1.49 -7.68
N VAL A 123 5.15 -0.28 -7.34
CA VAL A 123 4.14 -0.08 -6.29
C VAL A 123 2.84 -0.81 -6.62
N GLN A 124 2.36 -0.72 -7.86
CA GLN A 124 1.13 -1.41 -8.27
C GLN A 124 1.25 -2.93 -8.15
N TYR A 125 2.37 -3.51 -8.57
CA TYR A 125 2.62 -4.95 -8.40
C TYR A 125 2.68 -5.35 -6.93
N TYR A 126 3.31 -4.52 -6.09
CA TYR A 126 3.36 -4.75 -4.65
C TYR A 126 1.95 -4.79 -4.03
N ILE A 127 1.08 -3.84 -4.39
CA ILE A 127 -0.30 -3.79 -3.87
C ILE A 127 -1.09 -5.01 -4.33
N TRP A 128 -1.04 -5.36 -5.62
CA TRP A 128 -1.74 -6.52 -6.15
C TRP A 128 -1.27 -7.83 -5.54
N TYR A 129 0.05 -7.97 -5.32
CA TYR A 129 0.63 -9.13 -4.64
C TYR A 129 0.09 -9.25 -3.21
N ASN A 130 0.13 -8.17 -2.42
CA ASN A 130 -0.39 -8.19 -1.05
C ASN A 130 -1.89 -8.52 -1.00
N LEU A 131 -2.69 -7.92 -1.88
CA LEU A 131 -4.13 -8.18 -1.94
C LEU A 131 -4.43 -9.63 -2.34
N ALA A 132 -3.69 -10.18 -3.30
CA ALA A 132 -3.82 -11.59 -3.70
C ALA A 132 -3.39 -12.55 -2.57
N MET A 133 -2.27 -12.28 -1.90
CA MET A 133 -1.84 -13.08 -0.76
C MET A 133 -2.84 -13.05 0.39
N PHE A 134 -3.42 -11.88 0.69
CA PHE A 134 -4.50 -11.77 1.67
C PHE A 134 -5.69 -12.66 1.29
N ALA A 135 -6.11 -12.65 0.01
CA ALA A 135 -7.20 -13.51 -0.46
C ALA A 135 -6.88 -15.00 -0.34
N VAL A 136 -5.65 -15.42 -0.70
CA VAL A 136 -5.20 -16.81 -0.57
C VAL A 136 -5.18 -17.24 0.90
N ILE A 137 -4.61 -16.43 1.79
CA ILE A 137 -4.56 -16.72 3.23
C ILE A 137 -5.99 -16.81 3.80
N PHE A 138 -6.88 -15.90 3.42
CA PHE A 138 -8.27 -15.94 3.86
C PHE A 138 -8.96 -17.25 3.47
N ILE A 139 -8.80 -17.70 2.22
CA ILE A 139 -9.37 -18.97 1.75
C ILE A 139 -8.83 -20.14 2.56
N ILE A 140 -7.51 -20.19 2.78
CA ILE A 140 -6.86 -21.25 3.58
C ILE A 140 -7.47 -21.25 4.99
N VAL A 141 -7.51 -20.10 5.66
CA VAL A 141 -8.05 -19.97 7.02
C VAL A 141 -9.51 -20.44 7.11
N VAL A 142 -10.35 -20.06 6.13
CA VAL A 142 -11.77 -20.49 6.11
C VAL A 142 -11.89 -22.00 5.94
N ILE A 143 -11.10 -22.60 5.03
CA ILE A 143 -11.08 -24.06 4.84
C ILE A 143 -10.59 -24.75 6.12
N SER A 144 -9.56 -24.23 6.78
CA SER A 144 -9.07 -24.75 8.06
C SER A 144 -10.14 -24.70 9.14
N GLN A 145 -10.80 -23.55 9.31
CA GLN A 145 -11.86 -23.38 10.31
C GLN A 145 -13.03 -24.33 10.07
N ILE A 146 -13.48 -24.47 8.82
CA ILE A 146 -14.59 -25.37 8.50
C ILE A 146 -14.26 -26.84 8.80
N ASN A 147 -13.02 -27.28 8.56
CA ASN A 147 -12.65 -28.68 8.73
C ASN A 147 -12.33 -29.06 10.17
N TYR A 148 -11.79 -28.12 10.95
CA TYR A 148 -11.17 -28.46 12.23
C TYR A 148 -11.67 -27.66 13.43
N ASP A 149 -12.42 -26.56 13.24
CA ASP A 149 -12.89 -25.75 14.37
C ASP A 149 -14.00 -26.48 15.15
N PRO A 150 -13.79 -26.77 16.45
CA PRO A 150 -14.76 -27.50 17.28
C PRO A 150 -16.09 -26.72 17.46
N ASN A 151 -16.08 -25.38 17.39
CA ASN A 151 -17.30 -24.60 17.41
C ASN A 151 -18.11 -24.75 16.11
N ILE A 152 -17.44 -24.79 14.96
CA ILE A 152 -18.13 -25.03 13.69
C ILE A 152 -18.62 -26.47 13.63
N ASN A 153 -17.83 -27.44 14.09
CA ASN A 153 -18.20 -28.85 14.12
C ASN A 153 -19.40 -29.12 15.05
N SER A 154 -19.43 -28.53 16.25
CA SER A 154 -20.57 -28.66 17.16
C SER A 154 -21.84 -28.00 16.61
N VAL A 155 -21.73 -26.83 15.97
CA VAL A 155 -22.89 -26.20 15.30
C VAL A 155 -23.33 -27.02 14.07
N LEU A 156 -22.38 -27.61 13.32
CA LEU A 156 -22.66 -28.49 12.18
C LEU A 156 -23.39 -29.76 12.61
N GLU A 157 -23.00 -30.38 13.73
CA GLU A 157 -23.71 -31.55 14.29
C GLU A 157 -25.15 -31.20 14.67
N ASN A 158 -25.36 -30.09 15.36
CA ASN A 158 -26.70 -29.62 15.74
C ASN A 158 -27.57 -29.20 14.52
N ALA A 159 -26.95 -28.70 13.45
CA ALA A 159 -27.65 -28.23 12.25
C ALA A 159 -27.93 -29.35 11.23
N LYS A 160 -27.09 -30.41 11.20
CA LYS A 160 -27.25 -31.58 10.32
C LYS A 160 -28.57 -32.32 10.55
N ASP A 161 -29.05 -32.39 11.79
CA ASP A 161 -30.30 -33.08 12.13
C ASP A 161 -31.56 -32.36 11.66
N LYS A 162 -31.49 -31.06 11.34
CA LYS A 162 -32.65 -30.26 10.91
C LYS A 162 -32.66 -29.93 9.43
N ASN A 163 -31.55 -29.39 8.89
CA ASN A 163 -31.47 -29.04 7.47
C ASN A 163 -30.02 -28.74 7.02
N PRO A 164 -29.26 -29.76 6.55
CA PRO A 164 -27.84 -29.60 6.23
C PRO A 164 -27.56 -28.66 5.05
N GLN A 165 -28.50 -28.52 4.09
CA GLN A 165 -28.33 -27.61 2.95
C GLN A 165 -28.40 -26.14 3.36
N ALA A 166 -29.35 -25.79 4.23
CA ALA A 166 -29.51 -24.41 4.71
C ALA A 166 -28.27 -23.93 5.50
N PHE A 167 -27.65 -24.83 6.26
CA PHE A 167 -26.45 -24.53 7.04
C PHE A 167 -25.25 -24.10 6.16
N TRP A 168 -24.94 -24.89 5.13
CA TRP A 168 -23.83 -24.58 4.22
C TRP A 168 -24.06 -23.26 3.45
N ILE A 169 -25.31 -22.97 3.08
CA ILE A 169 -25.67 -21.71 2.42
C ILE A 169 -25.43 -20.52 3.36
N VAL A 170 -25.87 -20.61 4.63
CA VAL A 170 -25.71 -19.52 5.60
C VAL A 170 -24.26 -19.27 5.97
N ILE A 171 -23.48 -20.33 6.22
CA ILE A 171 -22.04 -20.21 6.49
C ILE A 171 -21.30 -19.64 5.28
N GLY A 172 -21.56 -20.17 4.09
CA GLY A 172 -20.94 -19.69 2.86
C GLY A 172 -21.24 -18.21 2.61
N LEU A 173 -22.49 -17.79 2.80
CA LEU A 173 -22.89 -16.39 2.67
C LEU A 173 -22.20 -15.51 3.73
N THR A 174 -22.09 -15.97 4.97
CA THR A 174 -21.45 -15.23 6.06
C THR A 174 -19.98 -14.97 5.76
N TYR A 175 -19.22 -16.01 5.38
CA TYR A 175 -17.82 -15.86 5.01
C TYR A 175 -17.64 -15.04 3.73
N PHE A 176 -18.56 -15.15 2.77
CA PHE A 176 -18.52 -14.31 1.56
C PHE A 176 -18.71 -12.83 1.88
N VAL A 177 -19.68 -12.48 2.74
CA VAL A 177 -19.89 -11.10 3.19
C VAL A 177 -18.66 -10.61 3.97
N LEU A 178 -18.13 -11.43 4.89
CA LEU A 178 -16.92 -11.09 5.64
C LEU A 178 -15.73 -10.85 4.71
N PHE A 179 -15.54 -11.69 3.69
CA PHE A 179 -14.50 -11.54 2.70
C PHE A 179 -14.67 -10.26 1.88
N ALA A 180 -15.88 -9.99 1.37
CA ALA A 180 -16.16 -8.81 0.56
C ALA A 180 -15.92 -7.51 1.35
N VAL A 181 -16.35 -7.48 2.62
CA VAL A 181 -16.16 -6.32 3.50
C VAL A 181 -14.68 -6.11 3.81
N THR A 182 -13.97 -7.16 4.23
CA THR A 182 -12.54 -7.05 4.58
C THR A 182 -11.67 -6.72 3.37
N LEU A 183 -11.85 -7.41 2.25
CA LEU A 183 -11.14 -7.14 0.99
C LEU A 183 -11.42 -5.72 0.49
N GLY A 184 -12.68 -5.27 0.56
CA GLY A 184 -13.08 -3.91 0.20
C GLY A 184 -12.40 -2.85 1.07
N LEU A 185 -12.30 -3.11 2.37
CA LEU A 185 -11.66 -2.20 3.32
C LEU A 185 -10.14 -2.11 3.11
N PHE A 186 -9.47 -3.25 2.90
CA PHE A 186 -8.06 -3.27 2.49
C PHE A 186 -7.85 -2.52 1.18
N TRP A 187 -8.65 -2.80 0.15
CA TRP A 187 -8.55 -2.12 -1.13
C TRP A 187 -8.74 -0.61 -1.02
N LEU A 188 -9.71 -0.16 -0.20
CA LEU A 188 -9.93 1.26 0.07
C LEU A 188 -8.71 1.91 0.74
N PHE A 189 -8.14 1.25 1.75
CA PHE A 189 -6.93 1.74 2.44
C PHE A 189 -5.76 1.88 1.47
N TYR A 190 -5.49 0.84 0.67
CA TYR A 190 -4.44 0.87 -0.35
C TYR A 190 -4.69 1.97 -1.40
N ARG A 191 -5.94 2.15 -1.83
CA ARG A 191 -6.32 3.21 -2.77
C ARG A 191 -6.09 4.60 -2.20
N LEU A 192 -6.32 4.80 -0.91
CA LEU A 192 -6.09 6.09 -0.25
C LEU A 192 -4.59 6.38 -0.10
N VAL A 193 -3.86 5.48 0.56
CA VAL A 193 -2.43 5.66 0.87
C VAL A 193 -1.60 5.74 -0.41
N TYR A 194 -1.66 4.71 -1.24
CA TYR A 194 -0.82 4.64 -2.44
C TYR A 194 -1.40 5.43 -3.59
N GLY A 195 -2.73 5.51 -3.73
CA GLY A 195 -3.33 6.32 -4.80
C GLY A 195 -2.98 7.80 -4.67
N PHE A 196 -2.89 8.33 -3.45
CA PHE A 196 -2.44 9.71 -3.22
C PHE A 196 -0.98 9.92 -3.61
N LEU A 197 -0.08 9.05 -3.14
CA LEU A 197 1.35 9.09 -3.49
C LEU A 197 1.55 8.97 -5.00
N MET A 198 0.79 8.07 -5.64
CA MET A 198 0.89 7.84 -7.06
C MET A 198 0.36 9.00 -7.91
N LYS A 199 -0.72 9.65 -7.48
CA LYS A 199 -1.23 10.86 -8.13
C LYS A 199 -0.21 12.00 -8.07
N ARG A 200 0.44 12.19 -6.92
CA ARG A 200 1.52 13.18 -6.77
C ARG A 200 2.71 12.88 -7.69
N LEU A 201 3.10 11.61 -7.79
CA LEU A 201 4.17 11.18 -8.69
C LEU A 201 3.81 11.43 -10.17
N LEU A 202 2.54 11.23 -10.56
CA LEU A 202 2.04 11.49 -11.91
C LEU A 202 2.05 12.98 -12.25
N LYS A 203 1.61 13.84 -11.33
CA LYS A 203 1.64 15.29 -11.53
C LYS A 203 3.08 15.78 -11.78
N ASN A 204 4.04 15.28 -10.99
CA ASN A 204 5.46 15.56 -11.19
C ASN A 204 5.95 15.11 -12.58
N TYR A 205 5.52 13.93 -13.06
CA TYR A 205 5.85 13.45 -14.40
C TYR A 205 5.26 14.34 -15.51
N GLU A 206 4.01 14.78 -15.38
CA GLU A 206 3.37 15.66 -16.36
C GLU A 206 4.03 17.04 -16.41
N GLU A 207 4.44 17.58 -15.26
CA GLU A 207 5.21 18.83 -15.18
C GLU A 207 6.58 18.68 -15.88
N LEU A 208 7.31 17.58 -15.64
CA LEU A 208 8.57 17.30 -16.35
C LEU A 208 8.37 17.14 -17.86
N LYS A 209 7.30 16.46 -18.28
CA LYS A 209 7.00 16.26 -19.70
C LYS A 209 6.75 17.60 -20.41
N LYS A 210 6.17 18.59 -19.75
CA LYS A 210 5.93 19.93 -20.33
C LYS A 210 7.21 20.77 -20.50
N MET A 211 8.30 20.41 -19.84
CA MET A 211 9.59 21.12 -19.93
C MET A 211 10.57 20.46 -20.91
N ASP A 212 10.34 19.19 -21.29
CA ASP A 212 11.16 18.47 -22.28
C ASP A 212 10.63 18.65 -23.73
N PHE A 213 9.55 19.44 -23.90
CA PHE A 213 8.92 19.84 -25.17
C PHE A 213 8.84 21.36 -25.25
#